data_AF-A0A7J8NW22-F1
#
_entry.id   AF-A0A7J8NW22-F1
#
_cell.length_a   1.000
_cell.length_b   1.000
_cell.length_c   1.000
_cell.angle_alpha   90.00
_cell.angle_beta   90.00
_cell.angle_gamma   90.00
#
_symmetry.space_group_name_H-M   'P 1'
#
loop_
_entity.id
_entity.type
_entity.pdbx_description
1 polymer ?
#
loop_
_entity_poly.entity_id
_entity_poly.type
_entity_poly.pdbx_seq_one_letter_code
_entity_poly.pdbx_strand_id
1 'polypeptide(L)'
;VNPHTHQLKLCDFGSAKVLVKGEPNVSYICSRYYRAPELIFGATEYTTAIDIWSTGCVMAELLLGQPLFPGESGVDQLVEIIKVLGTPTREEIKCMNPNYTEFKFPQIKPHPWHKVFQKRLPPEAVDLVCRFFQYSPNLRCTALEACIHPFFDELRDPNTRLPNGRPLPPLFNFKPQELSGVPPDVVKKLIPEHA
;
A
#
# COMPACT_ATOMS: atom_id res chain seq x y z
N VAL A 1 5.18 -1.70 17.52
CA VAL A 1 3.79 -1.89 17.98
C VAL A 1 3.80 -2.16 19.48
N ASN A 2 2.92 -1.54 20.26
CA ASN A 2 2.79 -1.86 21.67
C ASN A 2 1.93 -3.14 21.84
N PRO A 3 2.46 -4.24 22.42
CA PRO A 3 1.75 -5.51 22.49
C PRO A 3 0.56 -5.51 23.45
N HIS A 4 0.47 -4.54 24.37
CA HIS A 4 -0.61 -4.46 25.36
C HIS A 4 -1.76 -3.57 24.90
N THR A 5 -1.45 -2.48 24.19
CA THR A 5 -2.44 -1.50 23.72
C THR A 5 -2.73 -1.60 22.23
N HIS A 6 -1.98 -2.45 21.51
CA HIS A 6 -2.03 -2.59 20.05
C HIS A 6 -1.80 -1.27 19.29
N GLN A 7 -1.24 -0.25 19.95
CA GLN A 7 -0.91 1.02 19.30
C GLN A 7 0.29 0.84 18.37
N LEU A 8 0.10 1.20 17.10
CA LEU A 8 1.14 1.31 16.10
C LEU A 8 1.65 2.75 16.05
N LYS A 9 2.96 2.93 15.94
CA LYS A 9 3.62 4.21 15.72
C LYS A 9 4.62 4.02 14.60
N LEU A 10 4.53 4.85 13.56
CA LEU A 10 5.56 4.92 12.54
C LEU A 10 6.83 5.52 13.15
N CYS A 11 7.98 5.01 12.74
CA CYS A 11 9.29 5.48 13.19
C CYS A 11 10.27 5.54 12.01
N ASP A 12 11.50 5.95 12.29
CA ASP A 12 12.60 6.04 11.33
C ASP A 12 12.31 6.92 10.10
N PHE A 13 12.27 8.22 10.34
CA PHE A 13 12.13 9.23 9.28
C PHE A 13 13.48 9.59 8.64
N GLY A 14 14.53 8.78 8.81
CA GLY A 14 15.88 9.08 8.31
C GLY A 14 15.98 9.16 6.79
N SER A 15 15.06 8.52 6.07
CA SER A 15 14.93 8.56 4.60
C SER A 15 13.71 9.35 4.13
N ALA A 16 12.94 9.97 5.03
CA ALA A 16 11.74 10.71 4.66
C ALA A 16 12.11 12.04 3.97
N LYS A 17 11.32 12.43 2.98
CA LYS A 17 11.50 13.69 2.24
C LYS A 17 10.14 14.29 1.89
N VAL A 18 10.01 15.61 2.03
CA VAL A 18 8.88 16.35 1.46
C VAL A 18 9.09 16.44 -0.05
N LEU A 19 8.18 15.83 -0.81
CA LEU A 19 8.25 15.81 -2.27
C LEU A 19 7.71 17.13 -2.84
N VAL A 20 8.49 17.77 -3.69
CA VAL A 20 8.12 18.99 -4.42
C VAL A 20 7.96 18.64 -5.88
N LYS A 21 6.82 19.01 -6.47
CA LYS A 21 6.51 18.71 -7.87
C LYS A 21 7.56 19.35 -8.80
N GLY A 22 8.13 18.55 -9.71
CA GLY A 22 9.17 18.97 -10.65
C GLY A 22 10.60 18.90 -10.10
N GLU A 23 10.79 18.56 -8.81
CA GLU A 23 12.11 18.30 -8.25
C GLU A 23 12.45 16.80 -8.33
N PRO A 24 13.62 16.42 -8.87
CA PRO A 24 14.02 15.03 -8.92
C PRO A 24 14.41 14.49 -7.54
N ASN A 25 14.14 13.20 -7.33
CA ASN A 25 14.41 12.47 -6.09
C ASN A 25 15.22 11.20 -6.38
N VAL A 26 15.90 10.68 -5.35
CA VAL A 26 16.71 9.45 -5.46
C VAL A 26 15.78 8.25 -5.64
N SER A 27 15.92 7.54 -6.77
CA SER A 27 15.09 6.37 -7.08
C SER A 27 15.48 5.11 -6.30
N TYR A 28 16.77 4.97 -5.94
CA TYR A 28 17.26 3.85 -5.14
C TYR A 28 16.98 4.08 -3.65
N ILE A 29 15.71 4.04 -3.27
CA ILE A 29 15.19 4.23 -1.92
C ILE A 29 14.23 3.11 -1.52
N CYS A 30 13.77 3.09 -0.27
CA CYS A 30 13.00 2.00 0.36
C CYS A 30 13.79 0.69 0.50
N SER A 31 13.41 -0.10 1.51
CA SER A 31 13.88 -1.49 1.63
C SER A 31 13.32 -2.33 0.47
N ARG A 32 14.16 -3.22 -0.08
CA ARG A 32 13.94 -3.86 -1.38
C ARG A 32 12.56 -4.51 -1.55
N TYR A 33 12.11 -5.33 -0.59
CA TYR A 33 10.84 -6.07 -0.68
C TYR A 33 9.59 -5.17 -0.70
N TYR A 34 9.74 -3.93 -0.23
CA TYR A 34 8.66 -2.95 -0.14
C TYR A 34 8.78 -1.87 -1.22
N ARG A 35 9.78 -1.96 -2.11
CA ARG A 35 10.06 -0.95 -3.12
C ARG A 35 9.00 -0.99 -4.23
N ALA A 36 8.41 0.17 -4.53
CA ALA A 36 7.44 0.34 -5.60
C ALA A 36 8.08 0.16 -7.00
N PRO A 37 7.34 -0.37 -7.99
CA PRO A 37 7.91 -0.72 -9.30
C PRO A 37 8.46 0.50 -10.05
N GLU A 38 7.86 1.69 -9.92
CA GLU A 38 8.37 2.93 -10.52
C GLU A 38 9.77 3.30 -10.04
N LEU A 39 10.12 2.99 -8.78
CA LEU A 39 11.46 3.18 -8.25
C LEU A 39 12.45 2.20 -8.88
N ILE A 40 12.02 0.97 -9.16
CA ILE A 40 12.82 -0.05 -9.86
C ILE A 40 13.04 0.36 -11.32
N PHE A 41 12.03 0.96 -11.96
CA PHE A 41 12.15 1.60 -13.27
C PHE A 41 12.97 2.90 -13.25
N GLY A 42 13.45 3.35 -12.08
CA GLY A 42 14.35 4.50 -11.97
C GLY A 42 13.64 5.85 -12.04
N ALA A 43 12.33 5.92 -11.76
CA ALA A 43 11.61 7.19 -11.71
C ALA A 43 12.18 8.11 -10.63
N THR A 44 12.36 9.38 -10.96
CA THR A 44 12.85 10.42 -10.04
C THR A 44 11.75 11.40 -9.61
N GLU A 45 10.63 11.42 -10.34
CA GLU A 45 9.44 12.24 -10.06
C GLU A 45 8.27 11.38 -9.56
N TYR A 46 8.54 10.54 -8.57
CA TYR A 46 7.52 9.74 -7.88
C TYR A 46 6.75 10.58 -6.84
N THR A 47 5.67 10.02 -6.29
CA THR A 47 4.82 10.67 -5.28
C THR A 47 4.75 9.81 -4.01
N THR A 48 3.99 10.24 -3.01
CA THR A 48 3.70 9.46 -1.80
C THR A 48 2.95 8.14 -2.09
N ALA A 49 2.52 7.90 -3.34
CA ALA A 49 1.96 6.62 -3.76
C ALA A 49 2.94 5.43 -3.61
N ILE A 50 4.25 5.68 -3.48
CA ILE A 50 5.23 4.63 -3.13
C ILE A 50 5.02 4.06 -1.72
N ASP A 51 4.50 4.88 -0.80
CA ASP A 51 4.21 4.47 0.58
C ASP A 51 2.96 3.58 0.63
N ILE A 52 2.00 3.82 -0.26
CA ILE A 52 0.82 2.97 -0.43
C ILE A 52 1.21 1.59 -0.94
N TRP A 53 2.12 1.52 -1.92
CA TRP A 53 2.68 0.25 -2.38
C TRP A 53 3.38 -0.50 -1.24
N SER A 54 4.24 0.20 -0.49
CA SER A 54 4.96 -0.37 0.66
C SER A 54 3.99 -0.91 1.73
N THR A 55 2.90 -0.18 1.99
CA THR A 55 1.83 -0.62 2.90
C THR A 55 1.13 -1.88 2.39
N GLY A 56 0.89 -1.97 1.08
CA GLY A 56 0.38 -3.20 0.46
C GLY A 56 1.31 -4.39 0.65
N CYS A 57 2.62 -4.20 0.48
CA CYS A 57 3.62 -5.24 0.75
C CYS A 57 3.57 -5.71 2.21
N VAL A 58 3.48 -4.78 3.17
CA VAL A 58 3.36 -5.12 4.60
C VAL A 58 2.07 -5.87 4.89
N MET A 59 0.93 -5.42 4.34
CA MET A 59 -0.36 -6.10 4.53
C MET A 59 -0.33 -7.51 3.95
N ALA A 60 0.19 -7.68 2.73
CA ALA A 60 0.31 -8.99 2.12
C ALA A 60 1.26 -9.92 2.89
N GLU A 61 2.37 -9.38 3.41
CA GLU A 61 3.30 -10.13 4.26
C GLU A 61 2.66 -10.59 5.57
N LEU A 62 1.84 -9.75 6.22
CA LEU A 62 1.07 -10.15 7.40
C LEU A 62 0.06 -11.27 7.10
N LEU A 63 -0.55 -11.24 5.92
CA LEU A 63 -1.52 -12.25 5.49
C LEU A 63 -0.84 -13.58 5.08
N LEU A 64 0.35 -13.52 4.49
CA LEU A 64 1.12 -14.68 4.03
C LEU A 64 1.99 -15.30 5.12
N GLY A 65 2.48 -14.50 6.06
CA GLY A 65 3.52 -14.86 7.03
C GLY A 65 4.95 -14.80 6.47
N GLN A 66 5.13 -14.29 5.24
CA GLN A 66 6.42 -14.10 4.57
C GLN A 66 6.32 -12.97 3.52
N PRO A 67 7.44 -12.35 3.11
CA PRO A 67 7.41 -11.27 2.12
C PRO A 67 6.74 -11.69 0.81
N LEU A 68 5.87 -10.84 0.27
CA LEU A 68 5.18 -11.12 -1.00
C LEU A 68 6.13 -11.10 -2.20
N PHE A 69 7.13 -10.22 -2.18
CA PHE A 69 8.08 -10.03 -3.28
C PHE A 69 9.53 -10.14 -2.79
N PRO A 70 10.06 -11.36 -2.58
CA PRO A 70 11.38 -11.59 -2.00
C PRO A 70 12.51 -11.53 -3.05
N GLY A 71 12.67 -10.40 -3.76
CA GLY A 71 13.69 -10.27 -4.81
C GLY A 71 15.13 -10.19 -4.29
N GLU A 72 16.08 -10.88 -4.93
CA GLU A 72 17.49 -10.89 -4.52
C GLU A 72 18.28 -9.66 -5.03
N SER A 73 17.85 -9.09 -6.15
CA SER A 73 18.37 -7.87 -6.76
C SER A 73 17.25 -6.89 -7.14
N GLY A 74 17.60 -5.70 -7.67
CA GLY A 74 16.59 -4.77 -8.19
C GLY A 74 15.81 -5.35 -9.37
N VAL A 75 16.48 -6.11 -10.24
CA VAL A 75 15.84 -6.80 -11.38
C VAL A 75 14.96 -7.94 -10.89
N ASP A 76 15.46 -8.78 -9.97
CA ASP A 76 14.67 -9.89 -9.43
C ASP A 76 13.44 -9.39 -8.66
N GLN A 77 13.54 -8.24 -8.00
CA GLN A 77 12.39 -7.62 -7.35
C GLN A 77 11.26 -7.34 -8.35
N LEU A 78 11.58 -6.83 -9.55
CA LEU A 78 10.60 -6.63 -10.61
C LEU A 78 10.06 -7.97 -11.14
N VAL A 79 10.91 -8.99 -11.25
CA VAL A 79 10.49 -10.34 -11.66
C VAL A 79 9.46 -10.92 -10.68
N GLU A 80 9.69 -10.80 -9.37
CA GLU A 80 8.74 -11.24 -8.34
C GLU A 80 7.40 -10.49 -8.44
N ILE A 81 7.43 -9.19 -8.69
CA ILE A 81 6.21 -8.39 -8.91
C ILE A 81 5.43 -8.90 -10.13
N ILE A 82 6.13 -9.10 -11.26
CA ILE A 82 5.53 -9.58 -12.52
C ILE A 82 4.93 -10.99 -12.36
N LYS A 83 5.53 -11.88 -11.57
CA LYS A 83 4.97 -13.21 -11.30
C LYS A 83 3.58 -13.15 -10.68
N VAL A 84 3.30 -12.10 -9.89
CA VAL A 84 2.00 -11.92 -9.22
C VAL A 84 1.05 -11.05 -10.06
N LEU A 85 1.49 -9.85 -10.46
CA LEU A 85 0.65 -8.88 -11.15
C LEU A 85 0.57 -9.08 -12.67
N GLY A 86 1.39 -9.96 -13.22
CA GLY A 86 1.58 -10.08 -14.66
C GLY A 86 2.47 -8.99 -15.23
N THR A 87 2.74 -9.07 -16.53
CA THR A 87 3.59 -8.11 -17.25
C THR A 87 2.88 -6.76 -17.36
N PRO A 88 3.50 -5.64 -16.94
CA PRO A 88 2.88 -4.33 -17.06
C PRO A 88 2.69 -3.97 -18.54
N THR A 89 1.57 -3.32 -18.83
CA THR A 89 1.26 -2.75 -20.14
C THR A 89 2.19 -1.58 -20.47
N ARG A 90 2.24 -1.18 -21.74
CA ARG A 90 3.06 -0.06 -22.18
C ARG A 90 2.63 1.25 -21.51
N GLU A 91 1.33 1.42 -21.34
CA GLU A 91 0.70 2.56 -20.69
C GLU A 91 1.10 2.64 -19.21
N GLU A 92 1.06 1.50 -18.50
CA GLU A 92 1.48 1.43 -17.09
C GLU A 92 2.97 1.73 -16.92
N ILE A 93 3.84 1.20 -17.79
CA ILE A 93 5.28 1.52 -17.72
C ILE A 93 5.51 3.00 -17.99
N LYS A 94 4.80 3.58 -18.96
CA LYS A 94 4.88 5.03 -19.22
C LYS A 94 4.40 5.85 -18.03
N CYS A 95 3.38 5.40 -17.30
CA CYS A 95 2.93 6.04 -16.05
C CYS A 95 3.96 5.91 -14.92
N MET A 96 4.70 4.80 -14.85
CA MET A 96 5.75 4.59 -13.85
C MET A 96 7.02 5.40 -14.15
N ASN A 97 7.52 5.33 -15.39
CA ASN A 97 8.65 6.14 -15.84
C ASN A 97 8.52 6.45 -17.34
N PRO A 98 8.15 7.69 -17.72
CA PRO A 98 8.02 8.09 -19.12
C PRO A 98 9.33 7.99 -19.94
N ASN A 99 10.48 8.04 -19.27
CA ASN A 99 11.80 8.00 -19.90
C ASN A 99 12.32 6.57 -20.13
N TYR A 100 11.61 5.55 -19.64
CA TYR A 100 12.00 4.16 -19.82
C TYR A 100 11.57 3.69 -21.22
N THR A 101 12.55 3.39 -22.08
CA THR A 101 12.32 3.09 -23.51
C THR A 101 12.61 1.64 -23.90
N GLU A 102 13.24 0.86 -23.02
CA GLU A 102 13.60 -0.52 -23.29
C GLU A 102 12.48 -1.49 -22.88
N PHE A 103 11.74 -2.04 -23.84
CA PHE A 103 10.61 -2.93 -23.55
C PHE A 103 10.82 -4.33 -24.08
N LYS A 104 11.35 -5.24 -23.25
CA LYS A 104 11.33 -6.69 -23.53
C LYS A 104 11.15 -7.49 -22.24
N PHE A 105 9.92 -7.57 -21.77
CA PHE A 105 9.53 -8.53 -20.74
C PHE A 105 8.84 -9.73 -21.40
N PRO A 106 9.04 -10.96 -20.89
CA PRO A 106 8.17 -12.08 -21.25
C PRO A 106 6.72 -11.72 -20.88
N GLN A 107 5.76 -12.18 -21.69
CA GLN A 107 4.34 -11.97 -21.43
C GLN A 107 3.85 -12.98 -20.39
N ILE A 108 3.62 -12.51 -19.17
CA ILE A 108 3.19 -13.28 -18.02
C ILE A 108 1.80 -12.78 -17.63
N LYS A 109 0.85 -13.72 -17.49
CA LYS A 109 -0.51 -13.40 -17.03
C LYS A 109 -0.52 -13.19 -15.51
N PRO A 110 -1.35 -12.28 -14.99
CA PRO A 110 -1.51 -12.09 -13.55
C PRO A 110 -1.90 -13.39 -12.86
N HIS A 111 -1.27 -13.65 -11.71
CA HIS A 111 -1.64 -14.76 -10.86
C HIS A 111 -2.87 -14.37 -10.02
N PRO A 112 -3.95 -15.17 -10.02
CA PRO A 112 -5.13 -14.82 -9.23
C PRO A 112 -4.82 -14.74 -7.74
N TRP A 113 -5.23 -13.64 -7.07
CA TRP A 113 -4.94 -13.40 -5.65
C TRP A 113 -5.39 -14.53 -4.71
N HIS A 114 -6.50 -15.20 -5.00
CA HIS A 114 -6.96 -16.35 -4.20
C HIS A 114 -5.97 -17.53 -4.23
N LYS A 115 -5.13 -17.65 -5.25
CA LYS A 115 -4.05 -18.64 -5.32
C LYS A 115 -2.77 -18.15 -4.65
N VAL A 116 -2.51 -16.84 -4.65
CA VAL A 116 -1.36 -16.23 -3.96
C VAL A 116 -1.46 -16.49 -2.46
N PHE A 117 -2.62 -16.21 -1.86
CA PHE A 117 -2.77 -16.29 -0.41
C PHE A 117 -2.96 -17.71 0.15
N GLN A 118 -3.24 -18.71 -0.71
CA GLN A 118 -3.40 -20.16 -0.44
C GLN A 118 -4.44 -20.57 0.63
N LYS A 119 -4.77 -19.67 1.56
CA LYS A 119 -5.76 -19.80 2.62
C LYS A 119 -6.99 -18.99 2.25
N ARG A 120 -8.13 -19.37 2.81
CA ARG A 120 -9.37 -18.60 2.67
C ARG A 120 -9.24 -17.31 3.47
N LEU A 121 -8.93 -16.22 2.78
CA LEU A 121 -8.93 -14.87 3.34
C LEU A 121 -10.33 -14.23 3.21
N PRO A 122 -10.65 -13.24 4.06
CA PRO A 122 -11.79 -12.36 3.83
C PRO A 122 -11.68 -11.69 2.45
N PRO A 123 -12.75 -11.68 1.63
CA PRO A 123 -12.77 -11.04 0.33
C PRO A 123 -12.32 -9.56 0.37
N GLU A 124 -12.67 -8.85 1.43
CA GLU A 124 -12.35 -7.44 1.66
C GLU A 124 -10.85 -7.22 1.87
N ALA A 125 -10.15 -8.20 2.47
CA ALA A 125 -8.70 -8.13 2.62
C ALA A 125 -8.01 -8.22 1.26
N VAL A 126 -8.49 -9.12 0.40
CA VAL A 126 -7.97 -9.29 -0.96
C VAL A 126 -8.29 -8.07 -1.82
N ASP A 127 -9.50 -7.51 -1.71
CA ASP A 127 -9.87 -6.30 -2.44
C ASP A 127 -8.98 -5.11 -2.07
N LEU A 128 -8.73 -4.90 -0.77
CA LEU A 128 -7.84 -3.83 -0.30
C LEU A 128 -6.43 -3.99 -0.84
N VAL A 129 -5.90 -5.22 -0.80
CA VAL A 129 -4.58 -5.54 -1.37
C VAL A 129 -4.53 -5.22 -2.88
N CYS A 130 -5.57 -5.55 -3.64
CA CYS A 130 -5.65 -5.21 -5.07
C CYS A 130 -5.58 -3.69 -5.31
N ARG A 131 -6.19 -2.88 -4.43
CA ARG A 131 -6.19 -1.41 -4.55
C ARG A 131 -4.83 -0.79 -4.26
N PHE A 132 -3.99 -1.45 -3.47
CA PHE A 132 -2.61 -1.02 -3.23
C PHE A 132 -1.68 -1.36 -4.40
N PHE A 133 -1.87 -2.53 -5.02
CA PHE A 133 -0.99 -3.06 -6.05
C PHE A 133 -1.44 -2.70 -7.47
N GLN A 134 -1.27 -1.43 -7.82
CA GLN A 134 -1.40 -0.93 -9.18
C GLN A 134 -0.03 -0.49 -9.71
N TYR A 135 0.30 -0.87 -10.95
CA TYR A 135 1.53 -0.41 -11.60
C TYR A 135 1.50 1.11 -11.79
N SER A 136 0.42 1.63 -12.35
CA SER A 136 0.21 3.08 -12.49
C SER A 136 0.03 3.71 -11.09
N PRO A 137 0.97 4.56 -10.61
CA PRO A 137 0.96 5.03 -9.23
C PRO A 137 -0.30 5.84 -8.87
N ASN A 138 -0.88 6.54 -9.86
CA ASN A 138 -2.09 7.35 -9.73
C ASN A 138 -3.39 6.52 -9.63
N LEU A 139 -3.35 5.21 -9.89
CA LEU A 139 -4.50 4.33 -9.73
C LEU A 139 -4.54 3.64 -8.36
N ARG A 140 -3.46 3.75 -7.56
CA ARG A 140 -3.46 3.26 -6.18
C ARG A 140 -4.41 4.10 -5.35
N CYS A 141 -5.14 3.46 -4.43
CA CYS A 141 -5.96 4.22 -3.50
C CYS A 141 -5.08 5.12 -2.60
N THR A 142 -5.61 6.26 -2.21
CA THR A 142 -4.97 7.13 -1.22
C THR A 142 -5.02 6.51 0.18
N ALA A 143 -4.21 7.05 1.11
CA ALA A 143 -4.19 6.57 2.50
C ALA A 143 -5.57 6.68 3.17
N LEU A 144 -6.29 7.79 2.97
CA LEU A 144 -7.62 7.98 3.55
C LEU A 144 -8.68 7.09 2.90
N GLU A 145 -8.62 6.87 1.58
CA GLU A 145 -9.49 5.92 0.90
C GLU A 145 -9.28 4.50 1.41
N ALA A 146 -8.03 4.12 1.70
CA ALA A 146 -7.73 2.85 2.34
C ALA A 146 -8.34 2.77 3.75
N CYS A 147 -8.26 3.83 4.55
CA CYS A 147 -8.85 3.87 5.88
C CYS A 147 -10.37 3.65 5.85
N ILE A 148 -11.09 4.16 4.85
CA ILE A 148 -12.55 3.94 4.70
C ILE A 148 -12.94 2.62 4.02
N HIS A 149 -11.98 1.74 3.75
CA HIS A 149 -12.25 0.47 3.10
C HIS A 149 -13.10 -0.46 4.00
N PRO A 150 -14.02 -1.28 3.44
CA PRO A 150 -14.84 -2.23 4.20
C PRO A 150 -14.05 -3.22 5.06
N PHE A 151 -12.80 -3.49 4.69
CA PHE A 151 -11.87 -4.29 5.50
C PHE A 151 -11.71 -3.76 6.93
N PHE A 152 -11.89 -2.45 7.15
CA PHE A 152 -11.79 -1.82 8.46
C PHE A 152 -13.16 -1.54 9.12
N ASP A 153 -14.28 -2.01 8.57
CA ASP A 153 -15.60 -1.75 9.14
C ASP A 153 -15.78 -2.38 10.52
N GLU A 154 -15.17 -3.54 10.78
CA GLU A 154 -15.16 -4.16 12.12
C GLU A 154 -14.56 -3.20 13.18
N LEU A 155 -13.56 -2.40 12.81
CA LEU A 155 -12.96 -1.43 13.74
C LEU A 155 -13.91 -0.28 14.09
N ARG A 156 -14.94 -0.04 13.27
CA ARG A 156 -15.98 0.97 13.49
C ARG A 156 -17.17 0.44 14.28
N ASP A 157 -17.26 -0.85 14.55
CA ASP A 157 -18.31 -1.38 15.43
C ASP A 157 -17.98 -1.00 16.90
N PRO A 158 -18.89 -0.31 17.62
CA PRO A 158 -18.66 0.08 19.02
C PRO A 158 -18.48 -1.11 19.98
N ASN A 159 -18.85 -2.32 19.57
CA ASN A 159 -18.69 -3.55 20.34
C ASN A 159 -17.36 -4.25 20.10
N THR A 160 -16.59 -3.84 19.09
CA THR A 160 -15.30 -4.48 18.79
C THR A 160 -14.30 -4.28 19.92
N ARG A 161 -13.58 -5.34 20.26
CA ARG A 161 -12.57 -5.37 21.32
C ARG A 161 -11.32 -6.04 20.81
N LEU A 162 -10.19 -5.76 21.46
CA LEU A 162 -8.97 -6.51 21.24
C LEU A 162 -9.15 -7.98 21.65
N PRO A 163 -8.36 -8.93 21.12
CA PRO A 163 -8.44 -10.34 21.51
C PRO A 163 -8.26 -10.61 23.00
N ASN A 164 -7.62 -9.70 23.73
CA ASN A 164 -7.45 -9.74 25.18
C ASN A 164 -8.63 -9.11 25.97
N GLY A 165 -9.73 -8.76 25.29
CA GLY A 165 -10.93 -8.15 25.86
C GLY A 165 -10.84 -6.64 26.12
N ARG A 166 -9.67 -6.01 25.93
CA ARG A 166 -9.49 -4.56 26.13
C ARG A 166 -10.12 -3.73 25.01
N PRO A 167 -10.44 -2.45 25.26
CA PRO A 167 -10.86 -1.55 24.19
C PRO A 167 -9.77 -1.37 23.14
N LEU A 168 -10.17 -1.03 21.92
CA LEU A 168 -9.27 -0.60 20.85
C LEU A 168 -8.51 0.68 21.26
N PRO A 169 -7.31 0.94 20.71
CA PRO A 169 -6.66 2.24 20.85
C PRO A 169 -7.51 3.36 20.21
N PRO A 170 -7.20 4.64 20.44
CA PRO A 170 -7.88 5.74 19.75
C PRO A 170 -7.71 5.61 18.22
N LEU A 171 -8.83 5.44 17.49
CA LEU A 171 -8.86 5.30 16.03
C LEU A 171 -9.56 6.47 15.31
N PHE A 172 -10.45 7.18 16.00
CA PHE A 172 -11.34 8.18 15.39
C PHE A 172 -11.07 9.62 15.86
N ASN A 173 -10.01 9.84 16.63
CA ASN A 173 -9.61 11.12 17.20
C ASN A 173 -8.84 12.00 16.18
N PHE A 174 -9.38 12.13 14.96
CA PHE A 174 -8.79 12.90 13.87
C PHE A 174 -8.70 14.40 14.23
N LYS A 175 -7.57 15.01 13.91
CA LYS A 175 -7.37 16.46 14.06
C LYS A 175 -7.87 17.23 12.84
N PRO A 176 -8.18 18.54 12.98
CA PRO A 176 -8.58 19.37 11.84
C PRO A 176 -7.60 19.35 10.66
N GLN A 177 -6.30 19.22 10.94
CA GLN A 177 -5.26 19.14 9.90
C GLN A 177 -5.32 17.82 9.12
N GLU A 178 -5.73 16.72 9.74
CA GLU A 178 -5.86 15.40 9.10
C GLU A 178 -7.11 15.32 8.22
N LEU A 179 -8.13 16.11 8.53
CA LEU A 179 -9.39 16.20 7.78
C LEU A 179 -9.39 17.36 6.76
N SER A 180 -8.30 18.12 6.69
CA SER A 180 -8.21 19.29 5.81
C SER A 180 -8.31 18.86 4.35
N GLY A 181 -9.30 19.39 3.63
CA GLY A 181 -9.55 19.06 2.22
C GLY A 181 -10.22 17.71 1.98
N VAL A 182 -10.62 17.00 3.04
CA VAL A 182 -11.34 15.73 2.94
C VAL A 182 -12.82 15.99 2.68
N PRO A 183 -13.44 15.36 1.68
CA PRO A 183 -14.87 15.52 1.40
C PRO A 183 -15.75 15.12 2.60
N PRO A 184 -16.87 15.85 2.87
CA PRO A 184 -17.72 15.56 4.04
C PRO A 184 -18.28 14.14 4.07
N ASP A 185 -18.56 13.53 2.92
CA ASP A 185 -19.02 12.15 2.81
C ASP A 185 -17.94 11.12 3.20
N VAL A 186 -16.67 11.42 2.92
CA VAL A 186 -15.52 10.62 3.36
C VAL A 186 -15.32 10.77 4.87
N VAL A 187 -15.45 11.97 5.41
CA VAL A 187 -15.36 12.21 6.87
C VAL A 187 -16.42 11.38 7.63
N LYS A 188 -17.66 11.34 7.13
CA LYS A 188 -18.74 10.51 7.71
C LYS A 188 -18.44 9.01 7.70
N LYS A 189 -17.63 8.53 6.76
CA LYS A 189 -17.16 7.14 6.71
C LYS A 189 -15.93 6.90 7.60
N LEU A 190 -15.08 7.90 7.76
CA LEU A 190 -13.89 7.83 8.62
C LEU A 190 -14.29 7.79 10.11
N ILE A 191 -15.24 8.64 10.51
CA ILE A 191 -15.63 8.84 11.91
C ILE A 191 -17.05 8.31 12.10
N PRO A 192 -17.24 7.16 12.79
CA PRO A 192 -18.58 6.63 13.06
C PRO A 192 -19.34 7.53 14.04
N GLU A 193 -20.68 7.48 14.02
CA GLU A 193 -21.54 8.39 14.81
C GLU A 193 -21.35 8.28 16.34
N HIS A 194 -20.79 7.18 16.83
CA HIS A 194 -20.54 6.95 18.26
C HIS A 194 -19.20 7.48 18.77
N ALA A 195 -18.34 7.96 17.88
CA ALA A 195 -16.97 8.39 18.18
C ALA A 195 -16.86 9.84 18.64
#